data_AF-A0A924X7Z0-F1
#
_entry.id   AF-A0A924X7Z0-F1
#
_cell.length_a   1.000
_cell.length_b   1.000
_cell.length_c   1.000
_cell.angle_alpha   90.00
_cell.angle_beta   90.00
_cell.angle_gamma   90.00
#
_symmetry.space_group_name_H-M   'P 1'
#
loop_
_entity.id
_entity.type
_entity.pdbx_description
1 polymer ?
#
loop_
_entity_poly.entity_id
_entity_poly.type
_entity_poly.pdbx_seq_one_letter_code
_entity_poly.pdbx_strand_id
1 'polypeptide(L)'
;MLKRQAGEITGLKTYVGDAVSDGGTNLGSVSTKDATDYLLALAPRLPGGAGSRAVLAAAIADSAVIWPALLTLARDSGIPRPTHEAATFWLGRAASVAATGQSDAALDEDVEDDATSVRTQAVFALSQLSHNDGVPELLQVARTHRDALIRKRAIFWLGQSGDPRALQLFEELLSGK
;
A
#
# COMPACT_ATOMS: atom_id res chain seq x y z
N MET A 1 -5.66 17.63 8.51
CA MET A 1 -5.75 18.21 9.87
C MET A 1 -5.22 17.22 10.89
N LEU A 2 -4.27 17.65 11.73
CA LEU A 2 -3.71 16.86 12.82
C LEU A 2 -4.36 17.27 14.14
N LYS A 3 -4.72 16.29 14.99
CA LYS A 3 -5.20 16.53 16.35
C LYS A 3 -4.04 16.37 17.32
N ARG A 4 -3.89 17.32 18.25
CA ARG A 4 -2.83 17.34 19.25
C ARG A 4 -3.41 17.36 20.66
N GLN A 5 -2.88 16.53 21.55
CA GLN A 5 -3.25 16.49 22.97
C GLN A 5 -1.98 16.38 23.81
N ALA A 6 -1.83 17.22 24.85
CA ALA A 6 -0.67 17.24 25.76
C ALA A 6 0.71 17.30 25.06
N GLY A 7 0.78 17.89 23.86
CA GLY A 7 2.02 18.01 23.11
C GLY A 7 2.21 16.98 22.00
N GLU A 8 1.43 15.90 22.00
CA GLU A 8 1.55 14.77 21.07
C GLU A 8 0.44 14.75 20.02
N ILE A 9 0.74 14.21 18.83
CA ILE A 9 -0.26 14.05 17.77
C ILE A 9 -1.04 12.76 18.03
N THR A 10 -2.35 12.90 18.25
CA THR A 10 -3.24 11.79 18.61
C THR A 10 -4.18 11.39 17.49
N GLY A 11 -4.26 12.18 16.41
CA GLY A 11 -5.15 11.86 15.30
C GLY A 11 -4.86 12.61 14.02
N LEU A 12 -5.33 12.05 12.92
CA LEU A 12 -5.27 12.61 11.59
C LEU A 12 -6.64 12.54 10.93
N LYS A 13 -7.09 13.66 10.36
CA LYS A 13 -8.26 13.77 9.48
C LYS A 13 -7.81 14.30 8.13
N THR A 14 -8.07 13.54 7.07
CA THR A 14 -7.79 13.91 5.68
C THR A 14 -9.02 14.56 5.06
N TYR A 15 -8.80 15.50 4.14
CA TYR A 15 -9.85 16.16 3.36
C TYR A 15 -9.27 16.60 2.02
N VAL A 16 -10.12 16.68 1.00
CA VAL A 16 -9.78 17.17 -0.35
C VAL A 16 -10.71 18.35 -0.64
N GLY A 17 -10.16 19.53 -0.91
CA GLY A 17 -10.91 20.78 -1.10
C GLY A 17 -10.60 21.85 -0.04
N ASP A 18 -11.41 22.91 0.00
CA ASP A 18 -11.23 24.02 0.94
C ASP A 18 -11.26 23.55 2.40
N ALA A 19 -10.23 23.91 3.15
CA ALA A 19 -10.10 23.52 4.54
C ALA A 19 -11.20 24.17 5.39
N VAL A 20 -12.15 23.38 5.87
CA VAL A 20 -13.15 23.83 6.85
C VAL A 20 -12.41 24.19 8.15
N SER A 21 -12.36 25.47 8.48
CA SER A 21 -11.62 25.98 9.64
C SER A 21 -12.35 25.64 10.94
N ASP A 22 -12.02 24.51 11.55
CA ASP A 22 -12.54 24.09 12.86
C ASP A 22 -11.53 24.38 13.99
N GLY A 23 -11.02 25.62 14.04
CA GLY A 23 -10.11 26.09 15.11
C GLY A 23 -8.65 25.59 15.08
N GLY A 24 -8.20 24.98 13.97
CA GLY A 24 -6.80 24.51 13.81
C GLY A 24 -5.83 25.56 13.28
N THR A 25 -4.53 25.43 13.62
CA THR A 25 -3.45 26.25 13.04
C THR A 25 -3.27 25.91 11.57
N ASN A 26 -3.43 26.90 10.69
CA ASN A 26 -3.09 26.78 9.28
C ASN A 26 -1.56 26.82 9.12
N LEU A 27 -0.99 25.79 8.50
CA LEU A 27 0.46 25.68 8.25
C LEU A 27 0.89 26.36 6.94
N GLY A 28 -0.04 27.00 6.23
CA GLY A 28 0.19 27.56 4.90
C GLY A 28 0.19 26.48 3.81
N SER A 29 0.47 26.89 2.58
CA SER A 29 0.66 25.98 1.46
C SER A 29 1.99 25.24 1.61
N VAL A 30 1.94 23.91 1.52
CA VAL A 30 3.11 23.03 1.52
C VAL A 30 3.16 22.25 0.21
N SER A 31 4.36 21.87 -0.25
CA SER A 31 4.48 21.01 -1.43
C SER A 31 3.93 19.62 -1.13
N THR A 32 3.40 18.94 -2.15
CA THR A 32 2.93 17.55 -1.99
C THR A 32 4.03 16.66 -1.43
N LYS A 33 5.26 16.80 -1.94
CA LYS A 33 6.43 16.04 -1.47
C LYS A 33 6.71 16.27 0.03
N ASP A 34 6.75 17.52 0.48
CA ASP A 34 7.02 17.80 1.90
C ASP A 34 5.88 17.28 2.79
N ALA A 35 4.64 17.37 2.32
CA ALA A 35 3.49 16.81 3.02
C ALA A 35 3.56 15.28 3.13
N THR A 36 3.89 14.57 2.04
CA THR A 36 4.04 13.12 2.05
C THR A 36 5.21 12.68 2.93
N ASP A 37 6.36 13.34 2.81
CA ASP A 37 7.56 13.04 3.60
C ASP A 37 7.27 13.21 5.10
N TYR A 38 6.60 14.30 5.46
CA TYR A 38 6.20 14.55 6.84
C TYR A 38 5.22 13.50 7.37
N LEU A 39 4.19 13.15 6.58
CA LEU A 39 3.18 12.16 6.97
C LEU A 39 3.80 10.78 7.17
N LEU A 40 4.68 10.35 6.28
CA LEU A 40 5.38 9.06 6.36
C LEU A 40 6.37 9.03 7.52
N ALA A 41 7.09 10.14 7.76
CA ALA A 41 7.94 10.26 8.94
C ALA A 41 7.15 10.20 10.24
N LEU A 42 5.92 10.74 10.27
CA LEU A 42 5.06 10.78 11.45
C LEU A 42 4.34 9.46 11.72
N ALA A 43 3.92 8.75 10.67
CA ALA A 43 3.17 7.50 10.70
C ALA A 43 3.59 6.49 11.79
N PRO A 44 4.88 6.14 11.97
CA PRO A 44 5.29 5.14 12.96
C PRO A 44 5.12 5.59 14.42
N ARG A 45 5.00 6.90 14.68
CA ARG A 45 4.84 7.48 16.02
C ARG A 45 3.38 7.66 16.43
N LEU A 46 2.45 7.47 15.51
CA LEU A 46 1.03 7.74 15.75
C LEU A 46 0.33 6.53 16.39
N PRO A 47 -0.50 6.73 17.43
CA PRO A 47 -1.22 5.64 18.06
C PRO A 47 -2.36 5.10 17.19
N GLY A 48 -2.68 3.83 17.39
CA GLY A 48 -3.83 3.17 16.76
C GLY A 48 -3.84 3.29 15.23
N GLY A 49 -5.01 3.61 14.66
CA GLY A 49 -5.18 3.74 13.21
C GLY A 49 -4.76 5.10 12.63
N ALA A 50 -4.16 6.01 13.41
CA ALA A 50 -3.77 7.31 12.89
C ALA A 50 -2.57 7.22 11.94
N GLY A 51 -1.60 6.33 12.22
CA GLY A 51 -0.47 6.08 11.33
C GLY A 51 -0.90 5.48 9.98
N SER A 52 -1.81 4.51 10.01
CA SER A 52 -2.45 3.95 8.79
C SER A 52 -3.08 5.04 7.90
N ARG A 53 -3.80 6.00 8.50
CA ARG A 53 -4.37 7.14 7.76
C ARG A 53 -3.29 8.08 7.20
N ALA A 54 -2.15 8.22 7.87
CA ALA A 54 -1.04 9.03 7.39
C ALA A 54 -0.39 8.38 6.16
N VAL A 55 -0.20 7.05 6.19
CA VAL A 55 0.26 6.27 5.03
C VAL A 55 -0.73 6.39 3.87
N LEU A 56 -2.03 6.21 4.12
CA LEU A 56 -3.09 6.40 3.12
C LEU A 56 -3.02 7.80 2.50
N ALA A 57 -2.96 8.84 3.33
CA ALA A 57 -2.91 10.23 2.87
C ALA A 57 -1.69 10.51 1.99
N ALA A 58 -0.53 9.93 2.36
CA ALA A 58 0.68 10.05 1.56
C ALA A 58 0.57 9.27 0.23
N ALA A 59 -0.05 8.10 0.24
CA ALA A 59 -0.16 7.23 -0.93
C ALA A 59 -1.14 7.71 -2.00
N ILE A 60 -2.20 8.42 -1.61
CA ILE A 60 -3.16 9.01 -2.56
C ILE A 60 -2.76 10.41 -3.04
N ALA A 61 -1.71 10.99 -2.46
CA ALA A 61 -1.21 12.28 -2.90
C ALA A 61 -0.54 12.11 -4.26
N ASP A 62 -0.99 12.87 -5.26
CA ASP A 62 -0.48 12.83 -6.64
C ASP A 62 0.91 13.48 -6.75
N SER A 63 1.91 12.89 -6.09
CA SER A 63 3.33 13.15 -6.29
C SER A 63 4.19 12.33 -5.33
N ALA A 64 5.36 11.94 -5.85
CA ALA A 64 6.54 11.32 -5.23
C ALA A 64 6.62 9.80 -5.32
N VAL A 65 7.83 9.35 -5.64
CA VAL A 65 8.27 7.96 -5.49
C VAL A 65 8.36 7.67 -3.99
N ILE A 66 7.22 7.36 -3.37
CA ILE A 66 7.13 7.12 -1.92
C ILE A 66 7.46 5.68 -1.52
N TRP A 67 7.60 4.78 -2.49
CA TRP A 67 7.81 3.37 -2.23
C TRP A 67 9.05 3.05 -1.37
N PRO A 68 10.19 3.79 -1.41
CA PRO A 68 11.31 3.52 -0.50
C PRO A 68 10.95 3.76 0.96
N ALA A 69 10.14 4.79 1.24
CA ALA A 69 9.63 5.06 2.58
C ALA A 69 8.60 4.01 3.02
N LEU A 70 7.71 3.59 2.11
CA LEU A 70 6.77 2.49 2.39
C LEU A 70 7.49 1.17 2.66
N LEU A 71 8.56 0.86 1.92
CA LEU A 71 9.38 -0.32 2.15
C LEU A 71 10.08 -0.29 3.51
N THR A 72 10.55 0.90 3.93
CA THR A 72 11.12 1.09 5.26
C THR A 72 10.09 0.77 6.35
N LEU A 73 8.88 1.32 6.22
CA LEU A 73 7.79 1.07 7.18
C LEU A 73 7.30 -0.38 7.17
N ALA A 74 7.22 -1.01 6.00
CA ALA A 74 6.78 -2.40 5.85
C ALA A 74 7.82 -3.42 6.36
N ARG A 75 9.10 -3.04 6.49
CA ARG A 75 10.16 -3.87 7.09
C ARG A 75 10.23 -3.72 8.61
N ASP A 76 9.67 -2.67 9.17
CA ASP A 76 9.72 -2.37 10.60
C ASP A 76 8.56 -3.05 11.33
N SER A 77 8.81 -4.24 11.90
CA SER A 77 7.83 -4.97 12.71
C SER A 77 7.58 -4.35 14.09
N GLY A 78 8.31 -3.29 14.47
CA GLY A 78 8.17 -2.57 15.74
C GLY A 78 7.13 -1.46 15.73
N ILE A 79 6.62 -1.06 14.56
CA ILE A 79 5.61 0.00 14.45
C ILE A 79 4.19 -0.53 14.70
N PRO A 80 3.21 0.32 15.02
CA PRO A 80 1.83 -0.10 15.22
C PRO A 80 1.29 -0.91 14.03
N ARG A 81 0.69 -2.08 14.31
CA ARG A 81 0.18 -3.02 13.30
C ARG A 81 -0.63 -2.37 12.16
N PRO A 82 -1.60 -1.46 12.42
CA PRO A 82 -2.34 -0.82 11.33
C PRO A 82 -1.47 0.03 10.39
N THR A 83 -0.39 0.60 10.89
CA THR A 83 0.57 1.38 10.11
C THR A 83 1.43 0.46 9.24
N HIS A 84 1.92 -0.63 9.83
CA HIS A 84 2.67 -1.67 9.10
C HIS A 84 1.84 -2.29 7.97
N GLU A 85 0.60 -2.69 8.25
CA GLU A 85 -0.33 -3.25 7.25
C GLU A 85 -0.63 -2.25 6.12
N ALA A 86 -0.84 -0.97 6.44
CA ALA A 86 -1.04 0.06 5.43
C ALA A 86 0.20 0.24 4.53
N ALA A 87 1.40 0.22 5.11
CA ALA A 87 2.63 0.34 4.34
C ALA A 87 2.80 -0.83 3.36
N THR A 88 2.61 -2.07 3.83
CA THR A 88 2.67 -3.27 2.99
C THR A 88 1.62 -3.26 1.88
N PHE A 89 0.39 -2.86 2.20
CA PHE A 89 -0.70 -2.76 1.23
C PHE A 89 -0.37 -1.77 0.10
N TRP A 90 0.03 -0.54 0.45
CA TRP A 90 0.33 0.49 -0.54
C TRP A 90 1.62 0.19 -1.33
N LEU A 91 2.59 -0.48 -0.72
CA LEU A 91 3.77 -0.99 -1.40
C LEU A 91 3.42 -2.07 -2.43
N GLY A 92 2.54 -3.02 -2.07
CA GLY A 92 2.07 -4.05 -2.99
C GLY A 92 1.30 -3.48 -4.19
N ARG A 93 0.47 -2.46 -3.97
CA ARG A 93 -0.21 -1.74 -5.07
C ARG A 93 0.79 -1.07 -6.00
N ALA A 94 1.76 -0.34 -5.46
CA ALA A 94 2.81 0.28 -6.26
C ALA A 94 3.60 -0.76 -7.09
N ALA A 95 3.96 -1.89 -6.46
CA ALA A 95 4.65 -2.99 -7.14
C ALA A 95 3.78 -3.62 -8.24
N SER A 96 2.48 -3.72 -8.03
CA SER A 96 1.55 -4.19 -9.06
C SER A 96 1.54 -3.28 -10.27
N VAL A 97 1.43 -1.96 -10.07
CA VAL A 97 1.46 -0.97 -11.16
C VAL A 97 2.78 -1.06 -11.92
N ALA A 98 3.91 -1.21 -11.22
CA ALA A 98 5.22 -1.39 -11.86
C ALA A 98 5.31 -2.68 -12.68
N ALA A 99 4.75 -3.80 -12.19
CA ALA A 99 4.79 -5.10 -12.85
C ALA A 99 3.85 -5.25 -14.06
N THR A 100 2.76 -4.48 -14.09
CA THR A 100 1.72 -4.62 -15.11
C THR A 100 1.59 -3.43 -16.04
N GLY A 101 2.05 -2.24 -15.62
CA GLY A 101 1.76 -0.98 -16.30
C GLY A 101 0.29 -0.54 -16.19
N GLN A 102 -0.53 -1.23 -15.38
CA GLN A 102 -1.95 -0.95 -15.21
C GLN A 102 -2.20 -0.25 -13.88
N SER A 103 -2.97 0.84 -13.92
CA SER A 103 -3.45 1.53 -12.71
C SER A 103 -4.59 0.74 -12.03
N ASP A 104 -4.85 1.07 -10.76
CA ASP A 104 -5.78 0.30 -9.92
C ASP A 104 -7.26 0.41 -10.27
N ALA A 105 -7.64 1.24 -11.26
CA ALA A 105 -9.03 1.33 -11.73
C ALA A 105 -9.59 -0.06 -12.16
N ALA A 106 -8.72 -0.98 -12.57
CA ALA A 106 -9.05 -2.32 -13.04
C ALA A 106 -8.96 -3.41 -11.95
N LEU A 107 -9.52 -3.21 -10.75
CA LEU A 107 -9.77 -4.34 -9.82
C LEU A 107 -11.25 -4.71 -9.71
N ASP A 108 -12.16 -3.80 -10.07
CA ASP A 108 -13.61 -3.99 -9.95
C ASP A 108 -14.35 -4.08 -11.29
N GLU A 109 -13.73 -3.67 -12.41
CA GLU A 109 -14.32 -3.78 -13.74
C GLU A 109 -13.32 -4.44 -14.69
N ASP A 110 -13.44 -5.75 -14.89
CA ASP A 110 -13.02 -6.39 -16.12
C ASP A 110 -14.01 -7.51 -16.41
N VAL A 111 -14.58 -7.49 -17.60
CA VAL A 111 -15.34 -8.62 -18.17
C VAL A 111 -14.31 -9.73 -18.39
N GLU A 112 -14.10 -10.56 -17.36
CA GLU A 112 -13.25 -11.74 -17.45
C GLU A 112 -13.90 -12.74 -18.41
N ASP A 113 -13.13 -13.24 -19.38
CA ASP A 113 -13.53 -14.47 -20.06
C ASP A 113 -13.47 -15.66 -19.09
N ASP A 114 -14.13 -16.76 -19.43
CA ASP A 114 -14.21 -17.93 -18.55
C ASP A 114 -12.82 -18.44 -18.12
N ALA A 115 -11.82 -18.33 -19.01
CA ALA A 115 -10.46 -18.78 -18.75
C ALA A 115 -9.73 -17.88 -17.74
N THR A 116 -9.94 -16.57 -17.81
CA THR A 116 -9.36 -15.58 -16.87
C THR A 116 -10.02 -15.72 -15.51
N SER A 117 -11.33 -15.92 -15.46
CA SER A 117 -12.06 -16.16 -14.21
C SER A 117 -11.56 -17.41 -13.46
N VAL A 118 -11.36 -18.52 -14.17
CA VAL A 118 -10.80 -19.75 -13.58
C VAL A 118 -9.39 -19.51 -13.03
N ARG A 119 -8.55 -18.74 -13.73
CA ARG A 119 -7.19 -18.41 -13.25
C ARG A 119 -7.23 -17.48 -12.04
N THR A 120 -8.11 -16.49 -12.03
CA THR A 120 -8.33 -15.59 -10.89
C THR A 120 -8.74 -16.40 -9.65
N GLN A 121 -9.64 -17.36 -9.82
CA GLN A 121 -10.04 -18.29 -8.74
C GLN A 121 -8.88 -19.19 -8.28
N ALA A 122 -8.05 -19.69 -9.20
CA ALA A 122 -6.87 -20.48 -8.83
C ALA A 122 -5.86 -19.66 -8.01
N VAL A 123 -5.59 -18.41 -8.42
CA VAL A 123 -4.74 -17.49 -7.66
C VAL A 123 -5.32 -17.20 -6.27
N PHE A 124 -6.64 -17.02 -6.18
CA PHE A 124 -7.30 -16.91 -4.87
C PHE A 124 -7.16 -18.19 -4.05
N ALA A 125 -7.36 -19.37 -4.63
CA ALA A 125 -7.19 -20.63 -3.90
C ALA A 125 -5.79 -20.78 -3.30
N LEU A 126 -4.74 -20.36 -4.03
CA LEU A 126 -3.36 -20.31 -3.52
C LEU A 126 -3.23 -19.39 -2.30
N SER A 127 -3.90 -18.23 -2.28
CA SER A 127 -3.85 -17.31 -1.13
C SER A 127 -4.54 -17.86 0.12
N GLN A 128 -5.47 -18.80 -0.05
CA GLN A 128 -6.19 -19.43 1.06
C GLN A 128 -5.45 -20.61 1.68
N LEU A 129 -4.32 -21.03 1.10
CA LEU A 129 -3.50 -22.10 1.67
C LEU A 129 -2.93 -21.68 3.03
N SER A 130 -2.94 -22.61 3.98
CA SER A 130 -2.46 -22.36 5.34
C SER A 130 -0.96 -22.10 5.38
N HIS A 131 -0.47 -21.45 6.44
CA HIS A 131 0.96 -21.25 6.72
C HIS A 131 1.78 -20.66 5.55
N ASN A 132 1.16 -19.85 4.70
CA ASN A 132 1.81 -19.27 3.51
C ASN A 132 2.32 -20.32 2.51
N ASP A 133 1.74 -21.51 2.48
CA ASP A 133 2.13 -22.59 1.57
C ASP A 133 1.91 -22.22 0.08
N GLY A 134 0.98 -21.31 -0.22
CA GLY A 134 0.76 -20.81 -1.58
C GLY A 134 1.64 -19.62 -1.99
N VAL A 135 2.45 -19.08 -1.07
CA VAL A 135 3.34 -17.93 -1.39
C VAL A 135 4.37 -18.25 -2.48
N PRO A 136 5.05 -19.41 -2.52
CA PRO A 136 5.98 -19.75 -3.59
C PRO A 136 5.34 -19.66 -4.99
N GLU A 137 4.14 -20.22 -5.16
CA GLU A 137 3.39 -20.20 -6.41
C GLU A 137 2.90 -18.78 -6.74
N LEU A 138 2.40 -18.02 -5.76
CA LEU A 138 2.02 -16.64 -5.96
C LEU A 138 3.20 -15.77 -6.42
N LEU A 139 4.40 -15.98 -5.87
CA LEU A 139 5.62 -15.30 -6.31
C LEU A 139 5.96 -15.65 -7.76
N GLN A 140 5.79 -16.92 -8.16
CA GLN A 140 6.00 -17.33 -9.54
C GLN A 140 4.99 -16.67 -10.48
N VAL A 141 3.70 -16.72 -10.14
CA VAL A 141 2.62 -16.10 -10.92
C VAL A 141 2.86 -14.60 -11.10
N ALA A 142 3.20 -13.90 -10.02
CA ALA A 142 3.48 -12.46 -10.04
C ALA A 142 4.65 -12.08 -10.96
N ARG A 143 5.67 -12.95 -11.11
CA ARG A 143 6.84 -12.70 -11.96
C ARG A 143 6.61 -13.05 -13.43
N THR A 144 5.98 -14.19 -13.70
CA THR A 144 6.08 -14.83 -15.03
C THR A 144 4.75 -14.96 -15.76
N HIS A 145 3.60 -14.76 -15.11
CA HIS A 145 2.32 -15.01 -15.77
C HIS A 145 2.09 -13.99 -16.90
N ARG A 146 1.73 -14.48 -18.09
CA ARG A 146 1.54 -13.66 -19.30
C ARG A 146 0.46 -12.58 -19.16
N ASP A 147 -0.58 -12.93 -18.41
CA ASP A 147 -1.74 -12.07 -18.18
C ASP A 147 -1.46 -11.10 -17.03
N ALA A 148 -1.58 -9.81 -17.31
CA ALA A 148 -1.36 -8.73 -16.37
C ALA A 148 -2.37 -8.74 -15.22
N LEU A 149 -3.64 -9.08 -15.47
CA LEU A 149 -4.67 -9.15 -14.44
C LEU A 149 -4.35 -10.23 -13.41
N ILE A 150 -3.88 -11.38 -13.88
CA ILE A 150 -3.46 -12.49 -13.03
C ILE A 150 -2.19 -12.16 -12.22
N ARG A 151 -1.21 -11.45 -12.81
CA ARG A 151 -0.05 -10.94 -12.05
C ARG A 151 -0.48 -9.98 -10.95
N LYS A 152 -1.34 -9.02 -11.27
CA LYS A 152 -1.92 -8.05 -10.33
C LYS A 152 -2.63 -8.74 -9.18
N ARG A 153 -3.44 -9.75 -9.46
CA ARG A 153 -4.13 -10.56 -8.43
C ARG A 153 -3.14 -11.29 -7.51
N ALA A 154 -2.08 -11.87 -8.07
CA ALA A 154 -1.06 -12.54 -7.28
C ALA A 154 -0.32 -11.55 -6.36
N ILE A 155 0.08 -10.38 -6.87
CA ILE A 155 0.74 -9.31 -6.11
C ILE A 155 -0.17 -8.81 -4.98
N PHE A 156 -1.47 -8.64 -5.24
CA PHE A 156 -2.45 -8.27 -4.22
C PHE A 156 -2.46 -9.26 -3.05
N TRP A 157 -2.59 -10.56 -3.33
CA TRP A 157 -2.62 -11.60 -2.29
C TRP A 157 -1.28 -11.74 -1.56
N LEU A 158 -0.16 -11.55 -2.24
CA LEU A 158 1.16 -11.47 -1.60
C LEU A 158 1.21 -10.32 -0.58
N GLY A 159 0.60 -9.17 -0.88
CA GLY A 159 0.49 -8.05 0.05
C GLY A 159 -0.35 -8.35 1.29
N GLN A 160 -1.32 -9.28 1.19
CA GLN A 160 -2.15 -9.72 2.31
C GLN A 160 -1.51 -10.85 3.14
N SER A 161 -0.54 -11.58 2.57
CA SER A 161 0.08 -12.74 3.22
C SER A 161 0.90 -12.42 4.48
N GLY A 162 1.39 -11.18 4.59
CA GLY A 162 2.37 -10.80 5.61
C GLY A 162 3.73 -11.52 5.47
N ASP A 163 3.96 -12.26 4.39
CA ASP A 163 5.21 -12.99 4.17
C ASP A 163 6.34 -12.04 3.74
N PRO A 164 7.52 -12.08 4.38
CA PRO A 164 8.62 -11.19 4.05
C PRO A 164 9.14 -11.36 2.60
N ARG A 165 8.92 -12.53 1.97
CA ARG A 165 9.27 -12.76 0.56
C ARG A 165 8.47 -11.87 -0.39
N ALA A 166 7.25 -11.47 0.00
CA ALA A 166 6.47 -10.51 -0.75
C ALA A 166 7.15 -9.14 -0.81
N LEU A 167 7.74 -8.68 0.30
CA LEU A 167 8.46 -7.39 0.35
C LEU A 167 9.70 -7.40 -0.56
N GLN A 168 10.40 -8.52 -0.64
CA GLN A 168 11.53 -8.69 -1.54
C GLN A 168 11.09 -8.56 -3.00
N LEU A 169 10.01 -9.26 -3.38
CA LEU A 169 9.44 -9.13 -4.73
C LEU A 169 9.00 -7.68 -5.01
N PHE A 170 8.38 -6.99 -4.06
CA PHE A 170 7.95 -5.62 -4.27
C PHE A 170 9.13 -4.68 -4.53
N GLU A 171 10.22 -4.83 -3.78
CA GLU A 171 11.46 -4.07 -4.00
C GLU A 171 12.08 -4.36 -5.39
N GLU A 172 12.13 -5.62 -5.82
CA GLU A 172 12.57 -6.02 -7.17
C GLU A 172 11.75 -5.28 -8.24
N LEU A 173 10.42 -5.43 -8.20
CA LEU A 173 9.50 -4.84 -9.18
C LEU A 173 9.57 -3.30 -9.22
N LEU A 174 9.72 -2.65 -8.06
CA LEU A 174 9.75 -1.19 -7.93
C LEU A 174 11.10 -0.56 -8.28
N SER A 175 12.19 -1.32 -8.12
CA SER A 175 13.53 -0.86 -8.49
C SER A 175 13.87 -1.09 -9.97
N GLY A 176 13.03 -1.84 -10.69
CA GLY A 176 13.25 -2.20 -12.10
C GLY A 176 14.45 -3.14 -12.29
N LYS A 177 14.80 -3.91 -11.25
CA LYS A 177 15.92 -4.86 -11.25
C LYS A 177 15.42 -6.30 -11.16
#